data_AF-A0A7C1RE73-F1
#
_entry.id   AF-A0A7C1RE73-F1
#
_cell.length_a   1.000
_cell.length_b   1.000
_cell.length_c   1.000
_cell.angle_alpha   90.00
_cell.angle_beta   90.00
_cell.angle_gamma   90.00
#
_symmetry.space_group_name_H-M   'P 1'
#
loop_
_entity.id
_entity.type
_entity.pdbx_description
1 polymer ?
#
loop_
_entity_poly.entity_id
_entity_poly.type
_entity_poly.pdbx_seq_one_letter_code
_entity_poly.pdbx_strand_id
1 'polypeptide(L)'
;MKLTKKEKAITQEQMSVKLSSCGNPDHQQNPNDSLSPEVHFQVATLKGASLMCVKYIARWSLGGGNWSGGQVYIGNKQIARVSYNGRVWDLNEKEIFIN
;
A
#
# COMPACT_ATOMS: atom_id res chain seq x y z
N MET A 1 4.79 -29.39 27.85
CA MET A 1 4.46 -29.68 26.44
C MET A 1 5.24 -28.71 25.56
N LYS A 2 6.28 -29.18 24.86
CA LYS A 2 7.09 -28.31 23.97
C LYS A 2 6.46 -28.36 22.58
N LEU A 3 6.02 -27.19 22.10
CA LEU A 3 5.50 -27.02 20.74
C LEU A 3 6.57 -27.43 19.71
N THR A 4 6.14 -28.14 18.67
CA THR A 4 6.99 -28.68 17.61
C THR A 4 7.45 -27.58 16.65
N LYS A 5 8.56 -27.79 15.93
CA LYS A 5 9.10 -26.84 14.93
C LYS A 5 8.09 -26.45 13.84
N LYS A 6 7.04 -27.26 13.62
CA LYS A 6 5.95 -27.00 12.65
C LYS A 6 4.95 -25.96 13.15
N GLU A 7 4.77 -25.84 14.46
CA GLU A 7 3.86 -24.86 15.10
C GLU A 7 4.53 -23.50 15.30
N LYS A 8 5.87 -23.46 15.32
CA LYS A 8 6.65 -22.21 15.28
C LYS A 8 6.68 -21.52 13.90
N ALA A 9 6.05 -22.09 12.88
CA ALA A 9 6.04 -21.56 11.51
C ALA A 9 4.82 -20.68 11.18
N ILE A 10 3.94 -20.41 12.14
CA ILE A 10 2.72 -19.62 11.93
C ILE A 10 2.80 -18.36 12.78
N THR A 11 3.49 -17.34 12.25
CA THR A 11 3.27 -15.89 12.49
C THR A 11 4.47 -15.09 11.95
N GLN A 12 4.86 -15.28 10.69
CA GLN A 12 5.44 -14.14 10.00
C GLN A 12 4.27 -13.24 9.63
N GLU A 13 4.12 -12.12 10.33
CA GLU A 13 3.11 -11.13 9.99
C GLU A 13 3.26 -10.75 8.52
N GLN A 14 2.23 -11.05 7.74
CA GLN A 14 2.24 -10.90 6.29
C GLN A 14 2.12 -9.42 5.94
N MET A 15 2.96 -8.95 5.03
CA MET A 15 2.91 -7.56 4.61
C MET A 15 1.67 -7.32 3.75
N SER A 16 1.04 -6.16 3.90
CA SER A 16 -0.07 -5.73 3.06
C SER A 16 0.09 -4.28 2.63
N VAL A 17 -0.58 -3.90 1.54
CA VAL A 17 -0.64 -2.52 1.08
C VAL A 17 -2.10 -2.10 0.94
N LYS A 18 -2.42 -0.90 1.44
CA LYS A 18 -3.71 -0.26 1.22
C LYS A 18 -3.71 0.40 -0.15
N LEU A 19 -4.75 0.13 -0.95
CA LEU A 19 -5.00 0.74 -2.25
C LEU A 19 -6.31 1.52 -2.13
N SER A 20 -6.27 2.83 -2.34
CA SER A 20 -7.45 3.68 -2.22
C SER A 20 -7.26 4.96 -3.02
N SER A 21 -8.37 5.65 -3.24
CA SER A 21 -8.41 6.93 -3.93
C SER A 21 -9.34 7.92 -3.23
N CYS A 22 -9.19 9.20 -3.55
CA CYS A 22 -10.14 10.25 -3.22
C CYS A 22 -10.46 11.10 -4.45
N GLY A 23 -11.53 11.89 -4.38
CA GLY A 23 -11.76 12.97 -5.34
C GLY A 23 -10.68 14.06 -5.24
N ASN A 24 -10.27 14.57 -6.39
CA ASN A 24 -9.38 15.73 -6.49
C ASN A 24 -10.22 17.02 -6.69
N PRO A 25 -10.20 17.98 -5.74
CA PRO A 25 -10.93 19.24 -5.87
C PRO A 25 -10.54 20.06 -7.10
N ASP A 26 -9.30 19.94 -7.59
CA ASP A 26 -8.82 20.64 -8.79
C ASP A 26 -9.61 20.23 -10.04
N HIS A 27 -10.24 19.05 -10.01
CA HIS A 27 -11.13 18.53 -11.05
C HIS A 27 -12.62 18.58 -10.65
N GLN A 28 -12.97 19.38 -9.64
CA GLN A 28 -14.35 19.49 -9.11
C GLN A 28 -14.91 18.17 -8.57
N GLN A 29 -14.04 17.26 -8.14
CA GLN A 29 -14.44 16.01 -7.48
C GLN A 29 -14.50 16.23 -5.97
N ASN A 30 -15.42 15.55 -5.29
CA ASN A 30 -15.54 15.61 -3.84
C ASN A 30 -14.42 14.81 -3.14
N PRO A 31 -13.60 15.42 -2.27
CA PRO A 31 -12.48 14.73 -1.60
C PRO A 31 -12.88 13.59 -0.67
N ASN A 32 -14.14 13.57 -0.22
CA ASN A 32 -14.65 12.52 0.65
C ASN A 32 -15.15 11.30 -0.15
N ASP A 33 -15.27 11.42 -1.47
CA ASP A 33 -15.71 10.33 -2.33
C ASP A 33 -14.50 9.53 -2.81
N SER A 34 -14.66 8.20 -2.85
CA SER A 34 -13.70 7.31 -3.46
C SER A 34 -14.01 7.14 -4.95
N LEU A 35 -13.00 7.30 -5.80
CA LEU A 35 -13.11 7.06 -7.26
C LEU A 35 -12.85 5.58 -7.64
N SER A 36 -12.47 4.76 -6.66
CA SER A 36 -12.15 3.36 -6.83
C SER A 36 -12.30 2.60 -5.50
N PRO A 37 -12.55 1.28 -5.51
CA PRO A 37 -12.77 0.50 -4.28
C PRO A 37 -11.53 0.43 -3.40
N GLU A 38 -11.69 0.67 -2.10
CA GLU A 38 -10.61 0.45 -1.14
C GLU A 38 -10.26 -1.04 -1.02
N VAL A 39 -8.98 -1.38 -1.11
CA VAL A 39 -8.48 -2.76 -1.03
C VAL A 39 -7.24 -2.84 -0.14
N HIS A 40 -7.22 -3.82 0.77
CA HIS A 40 -5.98 -4.26 1.43
C HIS A 40 -5.46 -5.49 0.71
N PHE A 41 -4.31 -5.36 0.03
CA PHE A 41 -3.74 -6.43 -0.77
C PHE A 41 -2.49 -7.00 -0.11
N GLN A 42 -2.42 -8.32 0.05
CA GLN A 42 -1.24 -8.97 0.62
C GLN A 42 -0.08 -9.01 -0.37
N VAL A 43 1.12 -8.73 0.13
CA VAL A 43 2.35 -8.68 -0.66
C VAL A 43 3.50 -9.30 0.12
N ALA A 44 4.46 -9.89 -0.58
CA ALA A 44 5.63 -10.47 0.07
C ALA A 44 6.76 -9.44 0.27
N THR A 45 6.77 -8.36 -0.52
CA THR A 45 7.89 -7.39 -0.57
C THR A 45 7.41 -5.97 -0.85
N LEU A 46 8.24 -4.97 -0.52
CA LEU A 46 7.99 -3.57 -0.86
C LEU A 46 7.94 -3.34 -2.39
N LYS A 47 8.70 -4.11 -3.18
CA LYS A 47 8.60 -4.12 -4.64
C LYS A 47 7.23 -4.59 -5.11
N GLY A 48 6.71 -5.65 -4.49
CA GLY A 48 5.35 -6.12 -4.72
C GLY A 48 4.31 -5.04 -4.40
N ALA A 49 4.46 -4.36 -3.24
CA ALA A 49 3.59 -3.24 -2.86
C ALA A 49 3.61 -2.13 -3.91
N SER A 50 4.80 -1.69 -4.33
CA SER A 50 4.98 -0.68 -5.37
C SER A 50 4.29 -1.06 -6.68
N LEU A 51 4.51 -2.29 -7.15
CA LEU A 51 3.90 -2.80 -8.37
C LEU A 51 2.36 -2.82 -8.28
N MET A 52 1.81 -3.23 -7.13
CA MET A 52 0.36 -3.26 -6.93
C MET A 52 -0.25 -1.86 -6.92
N CYS A 53 0.41 -0.88 -6.29
CA CYS A 53 -0.02 0.52 -6.33
C CYS A 53 -0.05 1.06 -7.76
N VAL A 54 1.04 0.90 -8.52
CA VAL A 54 1.10 1.40 -9.91
C VAL A 54 0.05 0.73 -10.79
N LYS A 55 -0.16 -0.58 -10.65
CA LYS A 55 -1.21 -1.31 -11.39
C LYS A 55 -2.61 -0.81 -11.03
N TYR A 56 -2.87 -0.58 -9.75
CA TYR A 56 -4.15 -0.07 -9.28
C TYR A 56 -4.42 1.34 -9.81
N ILE A 57 -3.43 2.24 -9.70
CA ILE A 57 -3.49 3.62 -10.23
C ILE A 57 -3.81 3.60 -11.73
N ALA A 58 -3.11 2.77 -12.50
CA ALA A 58 -3.35 2.64 -13.94
C ALA A 58 -4.75 2.07 -14.24
N ARG A 59 -5.19 1.05 -13.48
CA ARG A 59 -6.49 0.38 -13.67
C ARG A 59 -7.69 1.33 -13.50
N TRP A 60 -7.56 2.31 -12.61
CA TRP A 60 -8.59 3.29 -12.28
C TRP A 60 -8.31 4.68 -12.84
N SER A 61 -7.27 4.82 -13.67
CA SER A 61 -6.88 6.08 -14.30
C SER A 61 -6.72 7.25 -13.32
N LEU A 62 -6.08 6.99 -12.17
CA LEU A 62 -5.95 7.96 -11.08
C LEU A 62 -4.79 8.93 -11.32
N GLY A 63 -5.03 10.22 -11.06
CA GLY A 63 -3.98 11.22 -10.95
C GLY A 63 -3.31 11.22 -9.58
N GLY A 64 -2.18 11.92 -9.44
CA GLY A 64 -1.48 12.06 -8.16
C GLY A 64 -2.35 12.68 -7.06
N GLY A 65 -3.19 13.66 -7.40
CA GLY A 65 -4.17 14.26 -6.49
C GLY A 65 -5.35 13.36 -6.11
N ASN A 66 -5.52 12.22 -6.78
CA ASN A 66 -6.52 11.20 -6.42
C ASN A 66 -5.96 10.11 -5.51
N TRP A 67 -4.64 10.03 -5.31
CA TRP A 67 -4.00 8.91 -4.62
C TRP A 67 -4.02 9.09 -3.10
N SER A 68 -4.85 8.29 -2.41
CA SER A 68 -4.95 8.27 -0.94
C SER A 68 -4.39 7.00 -0.30
N GLY A 69 -3.97 6.03 -1.13
CA GLY A 69 -3.43 4.76 -0.69
C GLY A 69 -1.90 4.73 -0.53
N GLY A 70 -1.36 3.52 -0.61
CA GLY A 70 0.08 3.24 -0.62
C GLY A 70 0.66 2.96 0.75
N GLN A 71 -0.09 3.09 1.83
CA GLN A 71 0.36 2.71 3.17
C GLN A 71 0.64 1.19 3.19
N VAL A 72 1.84 0.81 3.61
CA VAL A 72 2.27 -0.59 3.71
C VAL A 72 2.34 -0.99 5.17
N TYR A 73 1.75 -2.13 5.50
CA TYR A 73 1.60 -2.63 6.87
C TYR A 73 2.25 -4.00 7.03
N ILE A 74 2.73 -4.27 8.24
CA ILE A 74 2.97 -5.62 8.78
C ILE A 74 2.02 -5.73 9.98
N GLY A 75 1.04 -6.64 9.90
CA GLY A 75 -0.09 -6.65 10.83
C GLY A 75 -0.83 -5.32 10.81
N ASN A 76 -0.95 -4.67 11.97
CA ASN A 76 -1.59 -3.35 12.12
C ASN A 76 -0.58 -2.19 12.10
N LYS A 77 0.72 -2.47 11.99
CA LYS A 77 1.78 -1.46 12.04
C LYS A 77 2.14 -1.02 10.63
N GLN A 78 1.93 0.26 10.32
CA GLN A 78 2.47 0.84 9.09
C GLN A 78 4.00 0.82 9.16
N ILE A 79 4.65 0.41 8.08
CA ILE A 79 6.12 0.30 7.99
C ILE A 79 6.72 1.13 6.85
N ALA A 80 5.91 1.49 5.84
CA ALA A 80 6.34 2.25 4.68
C ALA A 80 5.13 2.90 3.98
N ARG A 81 5.40 3.71 2.96
CA ARG A 81 4.39 4.26 2.06
C ARG A 81 4.88 4.21 0.61
N VAL A 82 4.00 3.92 -0.32
CA VAL A 82 4.23 4.03 -1.77
C VAL A 82 3.58 5.31 -2.27
N SER A 83 4.34 6.19 -2.93
CA SER A 83 3.79 7.37 -3.61
C SER A 83 3.18 7.00 -4.96
N TYR A 84 2.38 7.91 -5.54
CA TYR A 84 1.69 7.70 -6.81
C TYR A 84 2.59 7.16 -7.94
N ASN A 85 3.85 7.60 -7.99
CA ASN A 85 4.84 7.20 -8.99
C ASN A 85 5.57 5.86 -8.66
N GLY A 86 5.11 5.12 -7.65
CA GLY A 86 5.67 3.83 -7.26
C GLY A 86 6.92 3.91 -6.37
N ARG A 87 7.45 5.10 -6.05
CA ARG A 87 8.58 5.22 -5.11
C ARG A 87 8.14 4.82 -3.70
N VAL A 88 9.04 4.20 -2.96
CA VAL A 88 8.78 3.70 -1.60
C VAL A 88 9.51 4.58 -0.59
N TRP A 89 8.81 4.94 0.47
CA TRP A 89 9.29 5.83 1.53
C TRP A 89 9.18 5.12 2.87
N ASP A 90 10.16 5.30 3.73
CA ASP A 90 10.04 4.96 5.15
C ASP A 90 9.14 5.98 5.87
N LEU A 91 8.89 5.77 7.17
CA LEU A 91 8.06 6.67 7.98
C LEU A 91 8.72 8.02 8.30
N ASN A 92 9.99 8.21 7.96
CA ASN A 92 10.74 9.45 8.12
C ASN A 92 10.89 10.19 6.79
N GLU A 93 10.10 9.83 5.77
CA GLU A 93 10.14 10.38 4.40
C GLU A 93 11.48 10.18 3.68
N LYS A 94 12.27 9.17 4.08
CA LYS A 94 13.45 8.75 3.35
C LYS A 94 13.07 7.69 2.32
N GLU A 95 13.53 7.87 1.08
CA GLU A 95 13.29 6.88 0.03
C GLU A 95 14.02 5.56 0.31
N ILE A 96 13.29 4.46 0.11
CA ILE A 96 13.80 3.10 0.12
C ILE A 96 13.93 2.63 -1.33
N PHE A 97 15.16 2.43 -1.78
CA PHE A 97 15.42 1.86 -3.10
C PHE A 97 15.07 0.36 -3.13
N ILE A 98 14.15 0.01 -4.01
CA ILE A 98 13.66 -1.37 -4.19
C ILE A 98 14.18 -1.91 -5.53
N ASN A 99 15.13 -2.85 -5.47
CA ASN A 99 15.75 -3.46 -6.65
C ASN A 99 14.86 -4.52 -7.32
#